data_AF-A0A928XV33-F1
#
_entry.id   AF-A0A928XV33-F1
#
_cell.length_a   1.000
_cell.length_b   1.000
_cell.length_c   1.000
_cell.angle_alpha   90.00
_cell.angle_beta   90.00
_cell.angle_gamma   90.00
#
_symmetry.space_group_name_H-M   'P 1'
#
loop_
_entity.id
_entity.type
_entity.pdbx_description
1 polymer ?
#
loop_
_entity_poly.entity_id
_entity_poly.type
_entity_poly.pdbx_seq_one_letter_code
_entity_poly.pdbx_strand_id
1 'polypeptide(L)'
;MSADPAPNSPVSRLWSFIRAILDLVLDLSFKRLVTPRLIRVVYALSLVGAVIYAFEWMMSGWMGFLTAPLALLAYAIAARVMVELILVVFRIVEKIAPLDPNAATPDDVLSKLKKPGA
;
A
#
# COMPACT_ATOMS: atom_id res chain seq x y z
N MET A 1 30.54 -4.86 -32.63
CA MET A 1 29.43 -5.57 -31.98
C MET A 1 29.78 -5.70 -30.50
N SER A 2 29.36 -4.73 -29.69
CA SER A 2 29.64 -4.70 -28.26
C SER A 2 28.58 -5.54 -27.57
N ALA A 3 28.98 -6.66 -26.97
CA ALA A 3 28.07 -7.53 -26.24
C ALA A 3 27.60 -6.82 -24.95
N ASP A 4 26.29 -6.58 -24.84
CA ASP A 4 25.64 -6.23 -23.58
C ASP A 4 25.86 -7.37 -22.57
N PRO A 5 26.44 -7.13 -21.39
CA PRO A 5 26.50 -8.14 -20.35
C PRO A 5 25.09 -8.29 -19.76
N ALA A 6 24.36 -9.31 -20.20
CA ALA A 6 23.11 -9.72 -19.58
C ALA A 6 23.32 -9.90 -18.07
N PRO A 7 22.56 -9.23 -17.19
CA PRO A 7 22.72 -9.36 -15.75
C PRO A 7 22.06 -10.67 -15.30
N ASN A 8 22.76 -11.79 -15.50
CA ASN A 8 22.31 -13.15 -15.24
C ASN A 8 22.54 -13.63 -13.79
N SER A 9 22.87 -12.73 -12.85
CA SER A 9 23.06 -13.10 -11.44
C SER A 9 21.72 -13.19 -10.68
N PRO A 10 21.57 -14.14 -9.74
CA PRO A 10 20.37 -14.24 -8.89
C PRO A 10 20.08 -12.95 -8.10
N VAL A 11 21.15 -12.23 -7.76
CA VAL A 11 21.11 -10.99 -6.96
C VAL A 11 20.52 -9.83 -7.74
N SER A 12 20.82 -9.68 -9.04
CA SER A 12 20.24 -8.61 -9.87
C SER A 12 18.72 -8.78 -10.03
N ARG A 13 18.26 -10.03 -10.14
CA ARG A 13 16.83 -10.38 -10.18
C ARG A 13 16.14 -9.99 -8.88
N LEU A 14 16.74 -10.34 -7.75
CA LEU A 14 16.23 -9.97 -6.43
C LEU A 14 16.17 -8.44 -6.25
N TRP A 15 17.23 -7.73 -6.66
CA TRP A 15 17.27 -6.26 -6.62
C TRP A 15 16.18 -5.61 -7.48
N SER A 16 15.98 -6.12 -8.70
CA SER A 16 14.92 -5.63 -9.59
C SER A 16 13.53 -5.84 -9.00
N PHE A 17 13.32 -6.96 -8.32
CA PHE A 17 12.06 -7.27 -7.64
C PHE A 17 11.82 -6.35 -6.44
N ILE A 18 12.84 -6.12 -5.61
CA ILE A 18 12.78 -5.16 -4.48
C ILE A 18 12.46 -3.76 -4.99
N ARG A 19 13.13 -3.32 -6.06
CA ARG A 19 12.89 -2.01 -6.66
C ARG A 19 11.47 -1.89 -7.22
N ALA A 20 10.96 -2.91 -7.89
CA ALA A 20 9.58 -2.91 -8.38
C ALA A 20 8.55 -2.85 -7.24
N ILE A 21 8.80 -3.52 -6.12
CA ILE A 21 7.95 -3.42 -4.93
C ILE A 21 8.02 -2.03 -4.33
N LEU A 22 9.22 -1.45 -4.21
CA LEU A 22 9.40 -0.09 -3.69
C LEU A 22 8.71 0.94 -4.59
N ASP A 23 8.87 0.85 -5.91
CA ASP A 23 8.19 1.74 -6.85
C ASP A 23 6.67 1.59 -6.75
N LEU A 24 6.14 0.38 -6.53
CA LEU A 24 4.71 0.14 -6.32
C LEU A 24 4.20 0.70 -4.97
N VAL A 25 4.98 0.57 -3.89
CA VAL A 25 4.62 1.07 -2.55
C VAL A 25 4.74 2.59 -2.48
N LEU A 26 5.72 3.16 -3.19
CA LEU A 26 5.96 4.60 -3.28
C LEU A 26 5.14 5.26 -4.41
N ASP A 27 4.44 4.48 -5.25
CA ASP A 27 3.40 4.97 -6.17
C ASP A 27 2.14 5.35 -5.38
N LEU A 28 2.27 6.42 -4.62
CA LEU A 28 1.20 7.08 -3.86
C LEU A 28 0.27 7.88 -4.80
N SER A 29 0.37 7.70 -6.12
CA SER A 29 -0.35 8.51 -7.11
C SER A 29 -1.85 8.21 -7.12
N PHE A 30 -2.57 9.07 -6.41
CA PHE A 30 -4.01 9.17 -6.21
C PHE A 30 -4.85 9.29 -7.50
N LYS A 31 -4.94 8.24 -8.32
CA LYS A 31 -5.88 8.17 -9.45
C LYS A 31 -6.64 6.86 -9.59
N ARG A 32 -7.25 6.36 -8.50
CA ARG A 32 -8.53 5.62 -8.52
C ARG A 32 -8.54 4.08 -8.35
N LEU A 33 -7.45 3.30 -8.43
CA LEU A 33 -7.61 1.82 -8.42
C LEU A 33 -6.53 0.97 -7.72
N VAL A 34 -5.50 1.55 -7.11
CA VAL A 34 -4.43 0.75 -6.48
C VAL A 34 -4.78 0.31 -5.06
N THR A 35 -5.77 0.94 -4.41
CA THR A 35 -6.13 0.75 -3.00
C THR A 35 -6.26 -0.71 -2.56
N PRO A 36 -7.00 -1.60 -3.26
CA PRO A 36 -7.17 -2.98 -2.78
C PRO A 36 -5.93 -3.86 -2.97
N ARG A 37 -5.06 -3.54 -3.94
CA ARG A 37 -3.82 -4.29 -4.22
C ARG A 37 -2.69 -3.81 -3.31
N LEU A 38 -2.54 -2.49 -3.15
CA LEU A 38 -1.54 -1.90 -2.29
C LEU A 38 -1.67 -2.38 -0.85
N ILE A 39 -2.88 -2.41 -0.30
CA ILE A 39 -3.13 -2.86 1.08
C ILE A 39 -2.71 -4.32 1.29
N ARG A 40 -2.91 -5.19 0.29
CA ARG A 40 -2.43 -6.58 0.36
C ARG A 40 -0.91 -6.67 0.32
N VAL A 41 -0.26 -5.85 -0.50
CA VAL A 41 1.20 -5.80 -0.59
C VAL A 41 1.80 -5.28 0.71
N VAL A 42 1.25 -4.20 1.26
CA VAL A 42 1.65 -3.64 2.56
C VAL A 42 1.48 -4.68 3.67
N TYR A 43 0.35 -5.37 3.72
CA TYR A 43 0.12 -6.43 4.71
C TYR A 43 1.14 -7.57 4.59
N ALA A 44 1.39 -8.05 3.37
CA ALA A 44 2.37 -9.11 3.13
C ALA A 44 3.78 -8.67 3.53
N LEU A 45 4.18 -7.43 3.20
CA LEU A 45 5.47 -6.86 3.61
C LEU A 45 5.56 -6.73 5.14
N SER A 46 4.50 -6.29 5.81
CA SER A 46 4.46 -6.21 7.27
C SER A 46 4.59 -7.58 7.93
N LEU A 47 3.97 -8.63 7.37
CA LEU A 47 4.12 -10.00 7.84
C LEU A 47 5.54 -10.53 7.65
N VAL A 48 6.16 -10.27 6.49
CA VAL A 48 7.57 -10.64 6.26
C VAL A 48 8.47 -9.92 7.26
N GLY A 49 8.23 -8.62 7.50
CA GLY A 49 8.91 -7.85 8.55
C GLY A 49 8.73 -8.46 9.93
N ALA A 50 7.52 -8.92 10.28
CA ALA A 50 7.23 -9.59 11.55
C ALA A 50 8.07 -10.86 11.74
N VAL A 51 8.23 -11.66 10.67
CA VAL A 51 9.02 -12.89 10.70
C VAL A 51 10.50 -12.57 10.89
N ILE A 52 11.04 -11.60 10.15
CA ILE A 52 12.43 -11.17 10.28
C ILE A 52 12.68 -10.65 11.70
N TYR A 53 11.79 -9.80 12.20
CA TYR A 53 11.90 -9.22 13.54
C TYR A 53 11.85 -10.30 14.63
N ALA A 54 10.92 -11.25 14.53
CA ALA A 54 10.84 -12.37 15.47
C ALA A 54 12.08 -13.27 15.41
N PHE A 55 12.66 -13.44 14.22
CA PHE A 55 13.89 -14.20 14.04
C PHE A 55 15.09 -13.50 14.70
N GLU A 56 15.24 -12.18 14.53
CA GLU A 56 16.25 -11.39 15.24
C GLU A 56 16.04 -11.45 16.76
N TRP A 57 14.78 -11.37 17.21
CA TRP A 57 14.42 -11.49 18.61
C TRP A 57 14.83 -12.85 19.19
N MET A 58 14.65 -13.92 18.43
CA MET A 58 15.07 -15.28 18.81
C MET A 58 16.59 -15.38 18.99
N MET A 59 17.37 -14.61 18.22
CA MET A 59 18.84 -14.55 18.32
C MET A 59 19.34 -13.71 19.50
N SER A 60 18.48 -12.95 20.18
CA SER A 60 18.86 -12.13 21.34
C SER A 60 19.22 -12.93 22.60
N GLY A 61 18.90 -14.23 22.64
CA GLY A 61 19.25 -15.14 23.72
C GLY A 61 18.09 -16.08 24.11
N TRP A 62 18.29 -16.85 25.18
CA TRP A 62 17.31 -17.85 25.65
C TRP A 62 15.92 -17.26 25.94
N MET A 63 15.87 -16.10 26.61
CA MET A 63 14.60 -15.39 26.85
C MET A 63 13.97 -14.88 25.56
N GLY A 64 14.80 -14.49 24.59
CA GLY A 64 14.36 -14.08 23.25
C GLY A 64 13.68 -15.24 22.52
N PHE A 65 14.23 -16.44 22.59
CA PHE A 65 13.64 -17.64 22.00
C PHE A 65 12.24 -17.95 22.57
N LEU A 66 12.07 -17.82 23.89
CA LEU A 66 10.79 -18.09 24.55
C LEU A 66 9.74 -17.02 24.26
N THR A 67 10.17 -15.76 24.09
CA THR A 67 9.27 -14.61 23.87
C THR A 67 9.03 -14.29 22.38
N ALA A 68 9.85 -14.82 21.48
CA ALA A 68 9.72 -14.60 20.03
C ALA A 68 8.35 -14.98 19.44
N PRO A 69 7.72 -16.12 19.81
CA PRO A 69 6.36 -16.43 19.33
C PRO A 69 5.33 -15.40 19.77
N LEU A 70 5.45 -14.88 21.00
CA LEU A 70 4.57 -13.84 21.53
C LEU A 70 4.79 -12.51 20.81
N ALA A 71 6.06 -12.15 20.55
CA ALA A 71 6.41 -10.95 19.80
C ALA A 71 5.90 -11.02 18.34
N LEU A 72 6.01 -12.19 17.69
CA LEU A 72 5.49 -12.42 16.34
C LEU A 72 3.97 -12.24 16.29
N LEU A 73 3.23 -12.81 17.25
CA LEU A 73 1.78 -12.64 17.34
C LEU A 73 1.40 -11.17 17.59
N ALA A 74 2.08 -10.50 18.53
CA ALA A 74 1.84 -9.09 18.82
C ALA A 74 2.05 -8.22 17.56
N TYR A 75 3.13 -8.46 16.82
CA TYR A 75 3.40 -7.73 15.58
C TYR A 75 2.39 -8.06 14.47
N ALA A 76 1.99 -9.33 14.33
CA ALA A 76 0.98 -9.74 13.35
C ALA A 76 -0.39 -9.09 13.63
N ILE A 77 -0.78 -8.99 14.91
CA ILE A 77 -1.98 -8.26 15.34
C ILE A 77 -1.84 -6.78 15.03
N ALA A 78 -0.70 -6.16 15.37
CA ALA A 78 -0.45 -4.75 15.05
C ALA A 78 -0.56 -4.48 13.53
N ALA A 79 0.06 -5.32 12.71
CA ALA A 79 -0.04 -5.24 11.25
C ALA A 79 -1.50 -5.37 10.77
N ARG A 80 -2.31 -6.24 11.41
CA ARG A 80 -3.73 -6.39 11.11
C ARG A 80 -4.52 -5.12 11.41
N VAL A 81 -4.32 -4.56 12.61
CA VAL A 81 -4.97 -3.32 13.04
C VAL A 81 -4.60 -2.17 12.11
N MET A 82 -3.32 -2.04 11.74
CA MET A 82 -2.87 -0.98 10.83
C MET A 82 -3.54 -1.07 9.45
N VAL A 83 -3.66 -2.27 8.88
CA VAL A 83 -4.36 -2.49 7.61
C VAL A 83 -5.84 -2.12 7.70
N GLU A 84 -6.50 -2.49 8.80
CA GLU A 84 -7.91 -2.14 9.03
C GLU A 84 -8.09 -0.62 9.18
N LEU A 85 -7.18 0.05 9.88
CA LEU A 85 -7.17 1.52 10.00
C LEU A 85 -7.00 2.19 8.63
N ILE A 86 -6.05 1.72 7.81
CA ILE A 86 -5.84 2.22 6.45
C ILE A 86 -7.10 2.03 5.61
N LEU A 87 -7.75 0.87 5.67
CA LEU A 87 -9.01 0.60 4.97
C LEU A 87 -10.14 1.52 5.43
N VAL A 88 -10.24 1.80 6.73
CA VAL A 88 -11.22 2.73 7.29
C VAL A 88 -10.99 4.14 6.74
N VAL A 89 -9.74 4.62 6.70
CA VAL A 89 -9.42 5.93 6.13
C VAL A 89 -9.82 6.01 4.66
N PHE A 90 -9.48 5.00 3.85
CA PHE A 90 -9.89 4.96 2.44
C PHE A 90 -11.41 4.94 2.28
N ARG A 91 -12.10 4.16 3.10
CA ARG A 91 -13.57 4.10 3.09
C ARG A 91 -14.21 5.45 3.46
N ILE A 92 -13.59 6.24 4.33
CA ILE A 92 -14.06 7.60 4.67
C ILE A 92 -13.91 8.52 3.46
N VAL A 93 -12.76 8.52 2.78
CA VAL A 93 -12.52 9.33 1.58
C VAL A 93 -13.51 9.00 0.48
N GLU A 94 -13.76 7.71 0.23
CA GLU A 94 -14.74 7.26 -0.77
C GLU A 94 -16.16 7.72 -0.45
N LYS A 95 -16.52 7.80 0.85
CA LYS A 95 -17.84 8.28 1.28
C LYS A 95 -18.01 9.80 1.20
N ILE A 96 -16.92 10.56 1.30
CA ILE A 96 -16.95 12.04 1.29
C ILE A 96 -16.80 12.59 -0.14
N ALA A 97 -16.09 11.90 -1.03
CA ALA A 97 -15.89 12.34 -2.42
C ALA A 97 -17.17 12.72 -3.22
N PRO A 98 -18.34 12.07 -3.02
CA PRO A 98 -19.58 12.46 -3.70
C PRO A 98 -20.23 13.76 -3.20
N LEU A 99 -19.76 14.31 -2.08
CA LEU A 99 -20.34 15.49 -1.43
C LEU A 99 -19.70 16.81 -1.86
N ASP A 100 -18.83 16.81 -2.88
CA ASP A 100 -18.21 18.03 -3.41
C ASP A 100 -19.30 18.96 -4.01
N PRO A 101 -19.63 20.09 -3.35
CA PRO A 101 -20.69 21.00 -3.79
C PRO A 101 -20.29 21.82 -5.04
N ASN A 102 -19.04 21.73 -5.51
CA ASN A 102 -18.56 22.38 -6.73
C ASN A 102 -18.59 21.46 -7.97
N ALA A 103 -19.01 20.20 -7.82
CA ALA A 103 -19.31 19.34 -8.96
C ALA A 103 -20.56 19.91 -9.65
N ALA A 104 -20.36 20.82 -10.60
CA ALA A 104 -21.44 21.46 -11.36
C ALA A 104 -22.47 20.41 -11.77
N THR A 105 -23.63 20.44 -11.12
CA THR A 105 -24.74 19.55 -11.43
C THR A 105 -25.09 19.79 -12.91
N PRO A 106 -25.31 18.72 -13.71
CA PRO A 106 -25.64 18.86 -15.13
C PRO A 106 -26.76 19.86 -15.42
N ASP A 107 -27.66 20.03 -14.44
CA ASP A 107 -28.80 20.95 -14.44
C ASP A 107 -28.38 22.43 -14.45
N ASP A 108 -27.25 22.79 -13.80
CA ASP A 108 -26.68 24.15 -13.82
C ASP A 108 -26.02 24.49 -15.15
N VAL A 109 -25.46 23.48 -15.84
CA VAL A 109 -24.86 23.66 -17.17
C VAL A 109 -25.96 23.78 -18.23
N LEU A 110 -27.02 22.98 -18.12
CA LEU A 110 -28.18 23.01 -19.02
C LEU A 110 -28.99 24.31 -18.88
N SER A 111 -29.14 24.84 -17.66
CA SER A 111 -29.83 26.12 -17.45
C SER A 111 -29.03 27.32 -17.99
N LYS A 112 -27.69 27.29 -17.94
CA LYS A 112 -26.83 28.28 -18.59
C LYS A 112 -26.84 28.20 -20.12
N LEU A 113 -26.95 27.00 -20.69
CA LEU A 113 -27.07 26.81 -22.14
C LEU A 113 -28.47 27.16 -22.68
N LYS A 114 -29.52 27.05 -21.86
CA LYS A 114 -30.87 27.47 -22.23
C LYS A 114 -31.08 28.99 -22.20
N LYS A 115 -30.11 29.74 -21.68
CA LYS A 115 -30.18 31.21 -21.56
C LYS A 115 -28.99 31.91 -22.21
N PRO A 116 -28.89 31.85 -23.55
CA PRO A 116 -28.43 33.04 -24.27
C PRO A 116 -29.34 33.32 -25.48
N GLY A 117 -30.00 34.48 -25.45
CA GLY A 117 -30.63 35.08 -26.63
C GLY A 117 -32.13 34.82 -26.81
N ALA A 118 -32.95 35.50 -26.00
CA ALA A 118 -34.26 36.00 -26.41
C ALA A 118 -34.47 37.36 -25.72
#